data_AF-B6QPS9-F1
#
_entry.id   AF-B6QPS9-F1
#
_cell.length_a   1.000
_cell.length_b   1.000
_cell.length_c   1.000
_cell.angle_alpha   90.00
_cell.angle_beta   90.00
_cell.angle_gamma   90.00
#
_symmetry.space_group_name_H-M   'P 1'
#
loop_
_entity.id
_entity.type
_entity.pdbx_description
1 polymer ?
#
loop_
_entity_poly.entity_id
_entity_poly.type
_entity_poly.pdbx_seq_one_letter_code
_entity_poly.pdbx_strand_id
1 'polypeptide(L)'
;MQTRISNSLLIGAILGIIAFGYVTDMVSRRAGLLFTSFLVTVSTLMATLAVQVPTSNLLWFFVIVRGICGFGVGGEYPPSAAAGLEESDDFAPRYRGLIFISFTTLMVTLASPIQMIIYLICLKASNNNLSVTFHAL
;
A
#
# COMPACT_ATOMS: atom_id res chain seq x y z
N MET A 1 21.45 -8.47 -1.12
CA MET A 1 20.87 -7.73 0.04
C MET A 1 19.63 -6.93 -0.34
N GLN A 2 19.60 -6.16 -1.45
CA GLN A 2 18.43 -5.39 -1.91
C GLN A 2 17.13 -6.20 -2.08
N THR A 3 17.23 -7.47 -2.46
CA THR A 3 16.06 -8.33 -2.76
C THR A 3 15.25 -8.72 -1.53
N ARG A 4 15.84 -8.74 -0.32
CA ARG A 4 15.13 -9.20 0.89
C ARG A 4 13.99 -8.28 1.31
N ILE A 5 14.15 -6.97 1.13
CA ILE A 5 13.14 -5.97 1.49
C ILE A 5 11.96 -6.03 0.51
N SER A 6 12.25 -6.11 -0.79
CA SER A 6 11.22 -6.26 -1.83
C SER A 6 10.48 -7.59 -1.72
N ASN A 7 11.20 -8.68 -1.45
CA ASN A 7 10.59 -10.00 -1.26
C ASN A 7 9.68 -10.04 -0.03
N SER A 8 10.04 -9.34 1.06
CA SER A 8 9.20 -9.28 2.26
C SER A 8 7.83 -8.64 1.98
N LEU A 9 7.83 -7.54 1.23
CA LEU A 9 6.59 -6.87 0.83
C LEU A 9 5.72 -7.78 -0.05
N LEU A 10 6.35 -8.49 -1.00
CA LEU A 10 5.65 -9.37 -1.92
C LEU A 10 5.06 -10.60 -1.21
N ILE A 11 5.82 -11.20 -0.30
CA ILE A 11 5.34 -12.31 0.55
C ILE A 11 4.21 -11.83 1.46
N GLY A 12 4.36 -10.66 2.08
CA GLY A 12 3.30 -10.04 2.90
C GLY A 12 2.02 -9.82 2.09
N ALA A 13 2.13 -9.31 0.87
CA ALA A 13 0.98 -9.09 -0.02
C ALA A 13 0.27 -10.39 -0.40
N ILE A 14 1.01 -11.45 -0.73
CA ILE A 14 0.41 -12.77 -1.03
C ILE A 14 -0.36 -13.30 0.18
N LEU A 15 0.23 -13.25 1.37
CA LEU A 15 -0.43 -13.67 2.60
C LEU A 15 -1.66 -12.80 2.91
N GLY A 16 -1.58 -11.50 2.66
CA GLY A 16 -2.68 -10.55 2.84
C GLY A 16 -3.86 -10.86 1.93
N ILE A 17 -3.62 -11.10 0.65
CA ILE A 17 -4.66 -11.46 -0.33
C ILE A 17 -5.39 -12.74 0.10
N ILE A 18 -4.65 -13.78 0.52
CA ILE A 18 -5.26 -15.06 0.93
C ILE A 18 -6.06 -14.91 2.23
N ALA A 19 -5.46 -14.29 3.26
CA ALA A 19 -6.08 -14.15 4.56
C ALA A 19 -7.31 -13.24 4.51
N PHE A 20 -7.16 -12.04 3.94
CA PHE A 20 -8.27 -11.10 3.86
C PHE A 20 -9.28 -11.44 2.78
N GLY A 21 -8.90 -12.09 1.68
CA GLY A 21 -9.89 -12.59 0.72
C GLY A 21 -10.93 -13.49 1.39
N TYR A 22 -10.47 -14.44 2.22
CA TYR A 22 -11.37 -15.30 2.98
C TYR A 22 -12.15 -14.56 4.07
N VAL A 23 -11.48 -13.67 4.82
CA VAL A 23 -12.12 -12.93 5.93
C VAL A 23 -13.15 -11.92 5.44
N THR A 24 -12.89 -11.22 4.32
CA THR A 24 -13.82 -10.24 3.75
C THR A 24 -15.09 -10.90 3.24
N ASP A 25 -14.98 -12.13 2.74
CA ASP A 25 -16.13 -12.91 2.28
C ASP A 25 -17.01 -13.38 3.45
N MET A 26 -16.43 -13.63 4.63
CA MET A 26 -17.18 -14.15 5.79
C MET A 26 -17.70 -13.09 6.77
N VAL A 27 -16.93 -12.03 7.07
CA VAL A 27 -17.13 -11.24 8.32
C VAL A 27 -17.73 -9.84 8.09
N SER A 28 -17.73 -9.35 6.84
CA SER A 28 -18.26 -8.04 6.37
C SER A 28 -17.17 -7.23 5.66
N ARG A 29 -17.43 -6.88 4.40
CA ARG A 29 -16.50 -6.17 3.50
C ARG A 29 -15.99 -4.86 4.07
N ARG A 30 -16.85 -4.10 4.76
CA ARG A 30 -16.51 -2.78 5.32
C ARG A 30 -15.53 -2.88 6.49
N ALA A 31 -15.71 -3.87 7.37
CA ALA A 31 -14.82 -4.07 8.51
C ALA A 31 -13.43 -4.53 8.07
N GLY A 32 -13.37 -5.40 7.05
CA GLY A 32 -12.10 -5.83 6.45
C GLY A 32 -11.31 -4.66 5.87
N LEU A 33 -11.95 -3.81 5.05
CA LEU A 33 -11.33 -2.63 4.45
C LEU A 33 -10.78 -1.65 5.50
N LEU A 34 -11.55 -1.38 6.56
CA LEU A 34 -11.10 -0.49 7.63
C LEU A 34 -9.89 -1.06 8.38
N PHE A 35 -9.87 -2.37 8.62
CA PHE A 35 -8.76 -3.03 9.31
C PHE A 35 -7.48 -3.02 8.47
N THR A 36 -7.58 -3.31 7.17
CA THR A 36 -6.42 -3.28 6.27
C THR A 36 -5.86 -1.88 6.12
N SER A 37 -6.72 -0.86 5.98
CA SER A 37 -6.26 0.53 5.91
C SER A 37 -5.59 0.98 7.21
N PHE A 38 -6.11 0.59 8.37
CA PHE A 38 -5.46 0.83 9.65
C PHE A 38 -4.06 0.20 9.70
N LEU A 39 -3.93 -1.04 9.23
CA LEU A 39 -2.67 -1.78 9.22
C LEU A 39 -1.64 -1.11 8.29
N VAL A 40 -2.08 -0.61 7.12
CA VAL A 40 -1.25 0.19 6.22
C VAL A 40 -0.82 1.50 6.89
N THR A 41 -1.75 2.26 7.49
CA THR A 41 -1.44 3.53 8.17
C THR A 41 -0.40 3.35 9.28
N VAL A 42 -0.59 2.35 10.14
CA VAL A 42 0.35 2.05 11.23
C VAL A 42 1.71 1.66 10.67
N SER A 43 1.76 0.81 9.64
CA SER A 43 3.02 0.40 9.03
C SER A 43 3.80 1.57 8.41
N THR A 44 3.11 2.52 7.77
CA THR A 44 3.73 3.71 7.19
C THR A 44 4.27 4.65 8.29
N LEU A 45 3.51 4.82 9.38
CA LEU A 45 4.00 5.57 10.55
C LEU A 45 5.24 4.90 11.15
N MET A 46 5.25 3.58 11.29
CA MET A 46 6.42 2.84 11.76
C MET A 46 7.63 3.04 10.85
N ALA A 47 7.44 3.21 9.53
CA ALA A 47 8.54 3.47 8.61
C ALA A 47 9.29 4.78 8.93
N THR A 48 8.60 5.80 9.46
CA THR A 48 9.23 7.09 9.85
C THR A 48 10.23 6.94 11.01
N LEU A 49 10.02 5.95 11.89
CA LEU A 49 10.93 5.64 13.00
C LEU A 49 12.23 4.98 12.53
N ALA A 50 12.34 4.59 11.25
CA ALA A 50 13.55 3.94 10.72
C ALA A 50 14.82 4.79 10.89
N VAL A 51 14.70 6.13 10.95
CA VAL A 51 15.83 7.06 11.13
C VAL A 51 16.51 6.88 12.50
N GLN A 52 15.77 6.40 13.51
CA GLN A 52 16.24 6.23 14.88
C GLN A 52 16.82 4.83 15.15
N VAL A 53 16.68 3.90 14.20
CA VAL A 53 17.08 2.50 14.37
C VAL A 53 18.57 2.35 14.07
N PRO A 54 19.35 1.64 14.93
CA PRO A 54 20.76 1.40 14.68
C PRO A 54 20.98 0.59 13.40
N THR A 55 22.06 0.88 12.67
CA THR A 55 22.39 0.30 11.35
C THR A 55 22.46 -1.23 11.34
N SER A 56 22.78 -1.86 12.48
CA SER A 56 22.79 -3.32 12.62
C SER A 56 21.39 -3.96 12.52
N ASN A 57 20.35 -3.27 13.01
CA ASN A 57 18.98 -3.78 13.07
C ASN A 57 18.05 -3.20 12.00
N LEU A 58 18.49 -2.15 11.30
CA LEU A 58 17.72 -1.42 10.31
C LEU A 58 17.17 -2.32 9.18
N LEU A 59 17.93 -3.34 8.74
CA LEU A 59 17.46 -4.28 7.73
C LEU A 59 16.29 -5.15 8.21
N TRP A 60 16.37 -5.67 9.44
CA TRP A 60 15.29 -6.47 10.03
C TRP A 60 14.05 -5.63 10.30
N PHE A 61 14.25 -4.38 10.75
CA PHE A 61 13.17 -3.42 10.92
C PHE A 61 12.40 -3.19 9.61
N PHE A 62 13.11 -2.91 8.51
CA PHE A 62 12.47 -2.72 7.20
C PHE A 62 11.78 -3.99 6.69
N VAL A 63 12.34 -5.18 6.94
CA VAL A 63 11.69 -6.44 6.55
C VAL A 63 10.35 -6.59 7.25
N ILE A 64 10.28 -6.34 8.56
CA ILE A 64 9.03 -6.46 9.34
C ILE A 64 8.03 -5.38 8.92
N VAL A 65 8.45 -4.11 8.89
CA VAL A 65 7.57 -2.98 8.52
C VAL A 65 7.02 -3.15 7.11
N ARG A 66 7.84 -3.56 6.14
CA ARG A 66 7.38 -3.84 4.77
C ARG A 66 6.51 -5.08 4.66
N GLY A 67 6.74 -6.09 5.50
CA GLY A 67 5.88 -7.28 5.56
C GLY A 67 4.47 -6.93 6.07
N ILE A 68 4.38 -6.14 7.14
CA ILE A 68 3.11 -5.62 7.67
C ILE A 68 2.42 -4.74 6.63
N CYS A 69 3.14 -3.78 6.04
CA CYS A 69 2.61 -2.93 4.98
C CYS A 69 2.09 -3.76 3.79
N GLY A 70 2.87 -4.73 3.33
CA GLY A 70 2.48 -5.65 2.26
C GLY A 70 1.22 -6.44 2.60
N PHE A 71 1.09 -6.93 3.84
CA PHE A 71 -0.09 -7.65 4.30
C PHE A 71 -1.37 -6.78 4.27
N GLY A 72 -1.27 -5.52 4.71
CA GLY A 72 -2.37 -4.56 4.65
C GLY A 72 -2.78 -4.24 3.22
N VAL A 73 -1.82 -3.86 2.37
CA VAL A 73 -2.07 -3.54 0.95
C VAL A 73 -2.63 -4.76 0.21
N GLY A 74 -2.08 -5.94 0.48
CA GLY A 74 -2.57 -7.22 -0.06
C GLY A 74 -4.05 -7.45 0.24
N GLY A 75 -4.48 -7.15 1.46
CA GLY A 75 -5.85 -7.37 1.89
C GLY A 75 -6.87 -6.38 1.33
N GLU A 76 -6.45 -5.21 0.86
CA GLU A 76 -7.35 -4.23 0.22
C GLU A 76 -7.73 -4.63 -1.21
N TYR A 77 -6.92 -5.45 -1.89
CA TYR A 77 -7.15 -5.80 -3.29
C TYR A 77 -8.44 -6.63 -3.51
N PRO A 78 -8.70 -7.74 -2.79
CA PRO A 78 -9.92 -8.53 -3.02
C PRO A 78 -11.24 -7.74 -2.86
N PRO A 79 -11.46 -7.00 -1.74
CA PRO A 79 -12.71 -6.25 -1.57
C PRO A 79 -12.83 -5.08 -2.54
N SER A 80 -11.72 -4.44 -2.93
CA SER A 80 -11.72 -3.34 -3.91
C SER A 80 -12.04 -3.83 -5.32
N ALA A 81 -11.50 -4.99 -5.72
CA ALA A 81 -11.80 -5.60 -7.00
C ALA A 81 -13.28 -6.01 -7.09
N ALA A 82 -13.82 -6.64 -6.05
CA ALA A 82 -15.23 -7.01 -5.98
C ALA A 82 -16.16 -5.78 -6.03
N ALA A 83 -15.86 -4.73 -5.25
CA ALA A 83 -16.64 -3.48 -5.28
C ALA A 83 -16.58 -2.80 -6.66
N GLY A 84 -15.39 -2.72 -7.26
CA GLY A 84 -15.24 -2.15 -8.61
C GLY A 84 -16.04 -2.92 -9.67
N LEU A 85 -16.16 -4.24 -9.53
CA LEU A 85 -16.95 -5.08 -10.44
C LEU A 85 -18.46 -4.84 -10.25
N GLU A 86 -18.94 -4.80 -9.01
CA GLU A 86 -20.35 -4.52 -8.68
C GLU A 86 -20.79 -3.16 -9.23
N GLU A 87 -20.02 -2.09 -8.95
CA GLU A 87 -20.33 -0.74 -9.40
C GLU A 87 -20.23 -0.61 -10.94
N SER A 88 -19.37 -1.42 -11.58
CA SER A 88 -19.27 -1.44 -13.03
C SER A 88 -20.42 -2.21 -13.72
N ASP A 89 -21.19 -3.02 -12.99
CA ASP A 89 -22.28 -3.84 -13.54
C ASP A 89 -23.49 -2.98 -13.96
N ASP A 90 -23.69 -1.85 -13.29
CA ASP A 90 -24.77 -0.89 -13.58
C ASP A 90 -24.57 -0.10 -14.89
N PHE A 91 -23.39 -0.17 -15.51
CA PHE A 91 -23.09 0.55 -16.74
C PHE A 91 -23.28 -0.30 -18.00
N ALA A 92 -23.56 0.38 -19.12
CA ALA A 92 -23.76 -0.29 -20.41
C ALA A 92 -22.54 -1.17 -20.77
N PRO A 93 -22.74 -2.39 -21.31
CA PRO A 93 -21.68 -3.40 -21.51
C PRO A 93 -20.44 -2.91 -22.25
N ARG A 94 -20.62 -1.94 -23.15
CA ARG A 94 -19.54 -1.33 -23.94
C ARG A 94 -18.58 -0.47 -23.13
N TYR A 95 -19.01 0.10 -22.00
CA TYR A 95 -18.20 1.01 -21.18
C TYR A 95 -17.70 0.39 -19.87
N ARG A 96 -18.24 -0.78 -19.47
CA ARG A 96 -17.89 -1.45 -18.21
C ARG A 96 -16.40 -1.64 -18.00
N GLY A 97 -15.70 -2.17 -19.01
CA GLY A 97 -14.26 -2.38 -18.93
C GLY A 97 -13.46 -1.08 -18.80
N LEU A 98 -13.85 -0.04 -19.53
CA LEU A 98 -13.18 1.26 -19.48
C LEU A 98 -13.36 1.92 -18.10
N ILE A 99 -14.56 1.84 -17.53
CA ILE A 99 -14.90 2.39 -16.22
C ILE A 99 -14.14 1.63 -15.11
N PHE A 100 -14.14 0.31 -15.15
CA PHE A 100 -13.39 -0.52 -14.18
C PHE A 100 -11.89 -0.21 -14.18
N ILE A 101 -11.27 -0.11 -15.37
CA ILE A 101 -9.84 0.23 -15.51
C ILE A 101 -9.57 1.66 -15.02
N SER A 102 -10.51 2.59 -15.20
CA SER A 102 -10.36 3.99 -14.77
C SER A 102 -10.40 4.14 -13.24
N PHE A 103 -11.17 3.32 -12.53
CA PHE A 103 -11.21 3.38 -11.06
C PHE A 103 -10.10 2.58 -10.38
N THR A 104 -9.59 1.53 -11.02
CA THR A 104 -8.57 0.64 -10.44
C THR A 104 -7.17 1.01 -10.92
N THR A 105 -6.84 0.66 -12.16
CA THR A 105 -5.49 0.78 -12.73
C THR A 105 -5.03 2.21 -12.87
N LEU A 106 -5.90 3.11 -13.34
CA LEU A 106 -5.54 4.52 -13.50
C LEU A 106 -5.21 5.15 -12.14
N MET A 107 -6.00 4.89 -11.10
CA MET A 107 -5.76 5.42 -9.75
C MET A 107 -4.42 4.95 -9.17
N VAL A 108 -4.12 3.65 -9.27
CA VAL A 108 -2.82 3.09 -8.82
C VAL A 108 -1.66 3.68 -9.62
N THR A 109 -1.83 3.83 -10.93
CA THR A 109 -0.78 4.37 -11.82
C THR A 109 -0.53 5.84 -11.58
N LEU A 110 -1.56 6.64 -11.25
CA LEU A 110 -1.43 8.06 -10.91
C LEU A 110 -0.84 8.28 -9.52
N ALA A 111 -1.08 7.38 -8.56
CA ALA A 111 -0.53 7.50 -7.21
C ALA A 111 1.01 7.51 -7.19
N SER A 112 1.64 6.64 -7.99
CA SER A 112 3.11 6.51 -8.08
C SER A 112 3.85 7.81 -8.47
N PRO A 113 3.51 8.49 -9.59
CA PRO A 113 4.15 9.75 -9.96
C PRO A 113 3.83 10.88 -8.98
N ILE A 114 2.62 10.92 -8.41
CA ILE A 114 2.25 11.93 -7.41
C ILE A 114 3.16 11.80 -6.18
N GLN A 115 3.34 10.58 -5.67
CA GLN A 115 4.22 10.32 -4.52
C GLN A 115 5.68 10.70 -4.82
N MET A 116 6.17 10.43 -6.04
CA MET A 116 7.52 10.80 -6.45
C MET A 116 7.69 12.33 -6.54
N ILE A 117 6.68 13.06 -7.04
CA ILE A 117 6.70 14.52 -7.08
C ILE A 117 6.76 15.11 -5.67
N ILE A 118 5.94 14.60 -4.73
CA ILE A 118 5.95 15.04 -3.33
C ILE A 118 7.34 14.83 -2.71
N TYR A 119 7.95 13.65 -2.91
CA TYR A 119 9.30 13.37 -2.44
C TYR A 119 10.33 14.37 -2.97
N LEU A 120 10.28 14.70 -4.27
CA LEU A 120 11.20 15.67 -4.88
C LEU A 120 11.01 17.09 -4.34
N ILE A 121 9.77 17.51 -4.10
CA ILE A 121 9.46 18.82 -3.49
C ILE A 121 10.05 18.89 -2.09
N CYS A 122 9.83 17.87 -1.25
CA CYS A 122 10.38 17.81 0.10
C CYS A 122 11.92 17.82 0.09
N LEU A 123 12.55 17.09 -0.84
CA LEU A 123 14.01 17.06 -0.97
C LEU A 123 14.60 18.42 -1.35
N LYS A 124 13.93 19.14 -2.26
CA LYS A 124 14.31 20.50 -2.65
C LYS A 124 14.11 21.49 -1.50
N ALA A 125 12.98 21.43 -0.81
CA ALA A 125 12.68 22.28 0.33
C ALA A 125 13.66 22.06 1.50
N SER A 126 14.12 20.82 1.68
CA SER A 126 15.08 20.43 2.71
C SER A 126 16.54 20.66 2.33
N ASN A 127 16.83 21.36 1.23
CA ASN A 127 18.18 21.67 0.77
C ASN A 127 19.08 20.41 0.64
N ASN A 128 18.52 19.35 0.05
CA ASN A 128 19.16 18.04 -0.14
C ASN A 128 19.49 17.24 1.15
N ASN A 129 18.94 17.64 2.30
CA ASN A 129 19.10 16.89 3.54
C ASN A 129 18.11 15.72 3.62
N LEU A 130 18.62 14.49 3.50
CA LEU A 130 17.80 13.27 3.46
C LEU A 130 17.05 13.01 4.78
N SER A 131 17.66 13.29 5.94
CA SER A 131 17.05 12.94 7.23
C SER A 131 15.81 13.79 7.51
N VAL A 132 15.89 15.08 7.22
CA VAL A 132 14.76 16.03 7.38
C VAL A 132 13.67 15.74 6.34
N THR A 133 14.06 15.43 5.10
CA THR A 133 13.12 15.00 4.05
C THR A 133 12.33 13.75 4.46
N PHE A 134 13.00 12.78 5.08
CA PHE A 134 12.38 11.52 5.50
C PHE A 134 11.44 11.67 6.70
N HIS A 135 11.66 12.68 7.56
CA HIS A 135 10.74 13.01 8.65
C HIS A 135 9.52 13.83 8.19
N ALA A 136 9.62 14.51 7.05
CA ALA A 136 8.55 15.34 6.50
C ALA A 136 7.54 14.55 5.64
N LEU A 137 7.84 13.28 5.34
CA LEU A 137 7.04 12.35 4.53
C LEU A 137 6.30 11.35 5.41
#